data_AF-A0A0K2TKD3-F1
#
_entry.id   AF-A0A0K2TKD3-F1
#
_cell.length_a   1.000
_cell.length_b   1.000
_cell.length_c   1.000
_cell.angle_alpha   90.00
_cell.angle_beta   90.00
_cell.angle_gamma   90.00
#
_symmetry.space_group_name_H-M   'P 1'
#
loop_
_entity.id
_entity.type
_entity.pdbx_description
1 polymer ?
#
loop_
_entity_poly.entity_id
_entity_poly.type
_entity_poly.pdbx_seq_one_letter_code
_entity_poly.pdbx_strand_id
1 'polypeptide(L)'
;MNSFHLVLIAFFLQGINGKITDTECVDDSETLCQRQEGSCYIPSIQHRCPVTCGVCKAKCKDYKDDCPLENEQCDYDETFQTECPKTCATCDVCEDLIDPLICNEGLSDCHHKYMRYACRKTCLYCMDPYNDVGNGAFCKMHKISGSCENNEVVIHMCKKTCNICDEETC
;
A
#
# COMPACT_ATOMS: atom_id res chain seq x y z
N MET A 1 -34.33 34.00 33.19
CA MET A 1 -34.39 34.20 31.74
C MET A 1 -33.32 35.25 31.43
N ASN A 2 -32.15 34.93 30.89
CA ASN A 2 -31.94 34.20 29.65
C ASN A 2 -30.70 33.31 29.67
N SER A 3 -30.89 32.12 29.12
CA SER A 3 -29.91 31.08 28.86
C SER A 3 -28.95 31.55 27.78
N PHE A 4 -27.66 31.68 28.11
CA PHE A 4 -26.61 31.79 27.10
C PHE A 4 -26.29 30.38 26.60
N HIS A 5 -26.77 30.07 25.40
CA HIS A 5 -26.44 28.85 24.68
C HIS A 5 -24.93 28.78 24.41
N LEU A 6 -24.24 27.88 25.11
CA LEU A 6 -22.94 27.34 24.72
C LEU A 6 -23.11 26.58 23.40
N VAL A 7 -22.85 27.23 22.27
CA VAL A 7 -22.66 26.53 21.00
C VAL A 7 -21.26 25.93 21.04
N LEU A 8 -21.17 24.69 21.51
CA LEU A 8 -20.01 23.83 21.30
C LEU A 8 -19.93 23.54 19.79
N ILE A 9 -19.17 24.35 19.07
CA ILE A 9 -18.73 24.01 17.72
C ILE A 9 -17.72 22.87 17.89
N ALA A 10 -18.20 21.63 17.79
CA ALA A 10 -17.34 20.50 17.51
C ALA A 10 -16.79 20.69 16.09
N PHE A 11 -15.65 21.39 15.98
CA PHE A 11 -14.79 21.22 14.83
C PHE A 11 -14.33 19.76 14.87
N PHE A 12 -15.06 18.89 14.17
CA PHE A 12 -14.52 17.61 13.76
C PHE A 12 -13.34 17.91 12.84
N LEU A 13 -12.15 18.10 13.43
CA LEU A 13 -10.87 17.92 12.74
C LEU A 13 -10.70 16.41 12.51
N GLN A 14 -11.65 15.78 11.81
CA GLN A 14 -11.38 14.51 11.17
C GLN A 14 -10.52 14.90 9.97
N GLY A 15 -9.23 14.62 10.07
CA GLY A 15 -8.30 14.81 8.96
C GLY A 15 -8.90 14.14 7.74
N ILE A 16 -9.25 14.95 6.75
CA ILE A 16 -9.86 14.43 5.54
C ILE A 16 -8.68 13.82 4.77
N ASN A 17 -8.60 12.49 4.75
CA ASN A 17 -7.74 11.80 3.79
C ASN A 17 -8.38 11.94 2.41
N GLY A 18 -7.59 11.74 1.35
CA GLY A 18 -8.14 11.58 0.02
C GLY A 18 -9.05 10.34 -0.01
N LYS A 19 -9.90 10.25 -1.01
CA LYS A 19 -10.82 9.11 -1.15
C LYS A 19 -10.29 8.18 -2.22
N ILE A 20 -10.24 6.89 -1.92
CA ILE A 20 -9.92 5.83 -2.89
C ILE A 20 -11.01 4.77 -2.75
N THR A 21 -11.83 4.62 -3.79
CA THR A 21 -12.80 3.53 -3.93
C THR A 21 -12.79 3.05 -5.38
N ASP A 22 -13.56 2.00 -5.68
CA ASP A 22 -13.71 1.51 -7.04
C ASP A 22 -14.32 2.54 -8.01
N THR A 23 -15.16 3.45 -7.49
CA THR A 23 -15.92 4.41 -8.31
C THR A 23 -15.46 5.84 -8.17
N GLU A 24 -14.73 6.16 -7.09
CA GLU A 24 -14.35 7.52 -6.76
C GLU A 24 -12.91 7.55 -6.29
N CYS A 25 -12.14 8.47 -6.86
CA CYS A 25 -10.76 8.68 -6.45
C CYS A 25 -10.47 10.18 -6.49
N VAL A 26 -10.30 10.78 -5.31
CA VAL A 26 -10.14 12.23 -5.17
C VAL A 26 -9.04 12.56 -4.17
N ASP A 27 -8.28 13.59 -4.51
CA ASP A 27 -7.37 14.24 -3.57
C ASP A 27 -8.17 14.92 -2.46
N ASP A 28 -7.60 14.95 -1.25
CA ASP A 28 -8.12 15.74 -0.14
C ASP A 28 -8.13 17.24 -0.48
N SER A 29 -6.99 17.75 -0.98
CA SER A 29 -6.85 19.13 -1.41
C SER A 29 -5.89 19.25 -2.57
N GLU A 30 -6.41 19.63 -3.74
CA GLU A 30 -5.63 19.80 -4.96
C GLU A 30 -4.36 20.66 -4.74
N THR A 31 -4.51 21.82 -4.10
CA THR A 31 -3.38 22.74 -3.86
C THR A 31 -2.33 22.21 -2.87
N LEU A 32 -2.74 21.42 -1.86
CA LEU A 32 -1.79 20.81 -0.93
C LEU A 32 -1.08 19.64 -1.62
N CYS A 33 -1.80 18.86 -2.40
CA CYS A 33 -1.28 17.70 -3.11
C CYS A 33 -0.28 18.09 -4.20
N GLN A 34 -0.54 19.15 -4.97
CA GLN A 34 0.43 19.70 -5.93
C GLN A 34 1.78 20.08 -5.29
N ARG A 35 1.78 20.54 -4.02
CA ARG A 35 3.04 20.85 -3.30
C ARG A 35 3.77 19.62 -2.79
N GLN A 36 3.09 18.47 -2.76
CA GLN A 36 3.58 17.21 -2.18
C GLN A 36 3.82 16.13 -3.26
N GLU A 37 3.70 16.47 -4.54
CA GLU A 37 3.85 15.53 -5.67
C GLU A 37 5.17 14.75 -5.61
N GLY A 38 6.30 15.41 -5.33
CA GLY A 38 7.60 14.75 -5.19
C GLY A 38 7.73 13.81 -3.97
N SER A 39 6.72 13.76 -3.09
CA SER A 39 6.69 12.90 -1.90
C SER A 39 5.69 11.75 -2.02
N CYS A 40 5.18 11.46 -3.21
CA CYS A 40 4.20 10.40 -3.45
C CYS A 40 4.70 8.98 -3.16
N TYR A 41 6.00 8.75 -2.94
CA TYR A 41 6.47 7.46 -2.43
C TYR A 41 6.10 7.24 -0.95
N ILE A 42 5.67 8.26 -0.21
CA ILE A 42 5.25 8.15 1.19
C ILE A 42 3.77 7.69 1.26
N PRO A 43 3.45 6.58 1.96
CA PRO A 43 2.09 6.03 1.98
C PRO A 43 0.97 6.98 2.43
N SER A 44 1.24 7.85 3.41
CA SER A 44 0.25 8.82 3.88
C SER A 44 -0.04 9.90 2.83
N ILE A 45 0.92 10.21 1.96
CA ILE A 45 0.72 11.15 0.84
C ILE A 45 -0.05 10.46 -0.29
N GLN A 46 0.22 9.18 -0.55
CA GLN A 46 -0.53 8.38 -1.53
C GLN A 46 -2.03 8.37 -1.24
N HIS A 47 -2.41 8.21 0.03
CA HIS A 47 -3.81 8.20 0.44
C HIS A 47 -4.43 9.58 0.56
N ARG A 48 -3.65 10.60 0.93
CA ARG A 48 -4.14 11.98 0.93
C ARG A 48 -4.34 12.53 -0.48
N CYS A 49 -3.46 12.14 -1.40
CA CYS A 49 -3.33 12.72 -2.73
C CYS A 49 -3.32 11.64 -3.84
N PRO A 50 -4.30 10.73 -3.88
CA PRO A 50 -4.26 9.57 -4.79
C PRO A 50 -4.36 9.95 -6.27
N VAL A 51 -5.01 11.07 -6.62
CA VAL A 51 -5.08 11.56 -8.00
C VAL A 51 -3.74 12.18 -8.38
N THR A 52 -3.23 13.13 -7.59
CA THR A 52 -1.94 13.78 -7.84
C THR A 52 -0.81 12.75 -7.91
N CYS A 53 -0.80 11.77 -7.02
CA CYS A 53 0.22 10.73 -7.00
C CYS A 53 0.04 9.67 -8.10
N GLY A 54 -1.07 9.65 -8.83
CA GLY A 54 -1.34 8.64 -9.86
C GLY A 54 -1.87 7.30 -9.34
N VAL A 55 -2.07 7.15 -8.02
CA VAL A 55 -2.62 5.95 -7.36
C VAL A 55 -3.92 5.50 -7.99
N CYS A 56 -4.80 6.44 -8.35
CA CYS A 56 -6.09 6.14 -8.97
C CYS A 56 -5.98 5.35 -10.28
N LYS A 57 -4.84 5.44 -10.98
CA LYS A 57 -4.60 4.75 -12.25
C LYS A 57 -4.08 3.32 -12.05
N ALA A 58 -3.57 3.00 -10.87
CA ALA A 58 -3.10 1.66 -10.54
C ALA A 58 -4.26 0.66 -10.48
N LYS A 59 -4.03 -0.54 -11.00
CA LYS A 59 -4.98 -1.66 -10.96
C LYS A 59 -5.00 -2.28 -9.58
N CYS A 60 -3.83 -2.39 -8.96
CA CYS A 60 -3.65 -2.95 -7.63
C CYS A 60 -3.22 -1.86 -6.66
N LYS A 61 -4.13 -1.51 -5.73
CA LYS A 61 -3.97 -0.42 -4.75
C LYS A 61 -4.74 -0.76 -3.48
N ASP A 62 -4.28 -0.20 -2.37
CA ASP A 62 -4.99 -0.27 -1.10
C ASP A 62 -6.04 0.84 -1.01
N TYR A 63 -7.12 0.58 -0.27
CA TYR A 63 -8.23 1.51 -0.07
C TYR A 63 -8.20 2.19 1.30
N LYS A 64 -7.34 1.73 2.22
CA LYS A 64 -7.11 2.33 3.54
C LYS A 64 -5.64 2.70 3.76
N ASP A 65 -5.42 3.78 4.49
CA ASP A 65 -4.09 4.34 4.74
C ASP A 65 -3.28 3.59 5.82
N ASP A 66 -3.96 2.81 6.65
CA ASP A 66 -3.39 1.97 7.70
C ASP A 66 -2.93 0.58 7.21
N CYS A 67 -3.22 0.19 5.97
CA CYS A 67 -2.83 -1.11 5.41
C CYS A 67 -1.36 -1.47 5.68
N PRO A 68 -0.36 -0.59 5.45
CA PRO A 68 1.04 -0.94 5.71
C PRO A 68 1.37 -1.19 7.20
N LEU A 69 0.58 -0.64 8.12
CA LEU A 69 0.72 -0.77 9.57
C LEU A 69 0.07 -2.05 10.10
N GLU A 70 -0.99 -2.51 9.43
CA GLU A 70 -1.84 -3.61 9.87
C GLU A 70 -1.66 -4.90 9.03
N ASN A 71 -0.55 -5.02 8.30
CA ASN A 71 -0.26 -6.17 7.41
C ASN A 71 -0.30 -7.56 8.09
N GLU A 72 -0.23 -7.63 9.41
CA GLU A 72 -0.41 -8.86 10.18
C GLU A 72 -1.84 -9.39 10.10
N GLN A 73 -2.82 -8.63 9.60
CA GLN A 73 -4.18 -9.09 9.39
C GLN A 73 -4.37 -9.88 8.09
N CYS A 74 -3.38 -9.84 7.19
CA CYS A 74 -3.50 -10.44 5.87
C CYS A 74 -3.75 -11.95 5.89
N ASP A 75 -3.30 -12.69 6.90
CA ASP A 75 -3.44 -14.15 6.95
C ASP A 75 -4.77 -14.64 7.53
N TYR A 76 -5.57 -13.78 8.18
CA TYR A 76 -6.82 -14.20 8.84
C TYR A 76 -8.03 -13.28 8.65
N ASP A 77 -7.87 -12.02 8.24
CA ASP A 77 -8.99 -11.09 8.05
C ASP A 77 -9.29 -10.86 6.55
N GLU A 78 -10.34 -11.52 6.07
CA GLU A 78 -10.81 -11.39 4.68
C GLU A 78 -11.29 -9.97 4.33
N THR A 79 -11.80 -9.22 5.31
CA THR A 79 -12.21 -7.83 5.11
C THR A 79 -10.97 -6.97 4.88
N PHE A 80 -9.95 -7.16 5.71
CA PHE A 80 -8.68 -6.47 5.54
C PHE A 80 -8.03 -6.82 4.20
N GLN A 81 -8.05 -8.10 3.79
CA GLN A 81 -7.55 -8.51 2.46
C GLN A 81 -8.27 -7.81 1.29
N THR A 82 -9.56 -7.49 1.46
CA THR A 82 -10.37 -6.79 0.45
C THR A 82 -10.10 -5.28 0.44
N GLU A 83 -9.88 -4.69 1.60
CA GLU A 83 -9.57 -3.26 1.75
C GLU A 83 -8.10 -2.93 1.45
N CYS A 84 -7.22 -3.90 1.64
CA CYS A 84 -5.76 -3.78 1.50
C CYS A 84 -5.18 -4.80 0.50
N PRO A 85 -5.72 -4.93 -0.72
CA PRO A 85 -5.38 -6.04 -1.59
C PRO A 85 -3.93 -5.98 -2.11
N LYS A 86 -3.32 -4.79 -2.17
CA LYS A 86 -1.91 -4.64 -2.55
C LYS A 86 -1.00 -5.01 -1.39
N THR A 87 -1.30 -4.55 -0.17
CA THR A 87 -0.52 -4.91 1.03
C THR A 87 -0.57 -6.41 1.29
N CYS A 88 -1.74 -7.04 1.15
CA CYS A 88 -1.91 -8.48 1.33
C CYS A 88 -1.60 -9.31 0.07
N ALA A 89 -1.17 -8.64 -1.01
CA ALA A 89 -0.87 -9.25 -2.29
C ALA A 89 -2.00 -10.16 -2.83
N THR A 90 -3.26 -9.87 -2.50
CA THR A 90 -4.43 -10.52 -3.12
C THR A 90 -4.70 -9.97 -4.52
N CYS A 91 -4.12 -8.80 -4.83
CA CYS A 91 -3.74 -8.42 -6.18
C CYS A 91 -2.20 -8.35 -6.27
N ASP A 92 -1.61 -8.96 -7.29
CA ASP A 92 -0.17 -8.87 -7.55
C ASP A 92 0.08 -8.62 -9.04
N VAL A 93 0.05 -7.33 -9.41
CA VAL A 93 0.35 -6.88 -10.76
C VAL A 93 1.69 -6.16 -10.73
N CYS A 94 2.58 -6.50 -11.67
CA CYS A 94 3.88 -5.83 -11.77
C CYS A 94 3.73 -4.45 -12.44
N GLU A 95 3.35 -3.46 -11.63
CA GLU A 95 3.19 -2.05 -11.98
C GLU A 95 3.74 -1.14 -10.88
N ASP A 96 3.91 0.14 -11.22
CA ASP A 96 4.12 1.19 -10.23
C ASP A 96 2.76 1.67 -9.72
N LEU A 97 2.65 1.86 -8.41
CA LEU A 97 1.46 2.39 -7.75
C LEU A 97 1.28 3.88 -8.03
N ILE A 98 2.38 4.61 -8.14
CA ILE A 98 2.38 6.06 -8.37
C ILE A 98 2.86 6.41 -9.78
N ASP A 99 2.81 7.70 -10.14
CA ASP A 99 3.26 8.15 -11.45
C ASP A 99 4.71 7.69 -11.75
N PRO A 100 4.94 6.97 -12.87
CA PRO A 100 6.27 6.47 -13.22
C PRO A 100 7.33 7.57 -13.34
N LEU A 101 6.98 8.82 -13.63
CA LEU A 101 7.97 9.91 -13.65
C LEU A 101 8.62 10.10 -12.27
N ILE A 102 7.82 10.09 -11.20
CA ILE A 102 8.29 10.18 -9.82
C ILE A 102 9.20 8.98 -9.50
N CYS A 103 8.83 7.80 -9.96
CA CYS A 103 9.64 6.59 -9.78
C CYS A 103 10.99 6.64 -10.50
N ASN A 104 11.03 7.16 -11.72
CA ASN A 104 12.26 7.29 -12.49
C ASN A 104 13.21 8.33 -11.88
N GLU A 105 12.68 9.43 -11.34
CA GLU A 105 13.47 10.42 -10.61
C GLU A 105 14.04 9.84 -9.30
N GLY A 106 13.29 8.96 -8.64
CA GLY A 106 13.64 8.32 -7.37
C GLY A 106 14.43 7.00 -7.47
N LEU A 107 15.04 6.66 -8.60
CA LEU A 107 15.69 5.35 -8.82
C LEU A 107 16.76 5.00 -7.76
N SER A 108 17.51 5.99 -7.27
CA SER A 108 18.50 5.77 -6.21
C SER A 108 17.90 5.30 -4.89
N ASP A 109 16.62 5.59 -4.67
CA ASP A 109 15.89 5.25 -3.44
C ASP A 109 15.23 3.87 -3.48
N CYS A 110 15.42 3.09 -4.54
CA CYS A 110 14.89 1.73 -4.67
C CYS A 110 15.39 0.74 -3.60
N HIS A 111 16.28 1.14 -2.69
CA HIS A 111 16.64 0.37 -1.50
C HIS A 111 15.66 0.59 -0.32
N HIS A 112 14.90 1.68 -0.33
CA HIS A 112 13.88 1.99 0.67
C HIS A 112 12.58 1.20 0.43
N LYS A 113 12.00 0.67 1.51
CA LYS A 113 10.78 -0.14 1.44
C LYS A 113 9.59 0.58 0.78
N TYR A 114 9.41 1.86 1.06
CA TYR A 114 8.30 2.64 0.52
C TYR A 114 8.48 2.93 -0.97
N MET A 115 9.72 3.18 -1.41
CA MET A 115 10.02 3.31 -2.84
C MET A 115 9.80 1.98 -3.56
N ARG A 116 10.23 0.84 -3.01
CA ARG A 116 9.95 -0.47 -3.62
C ARG A 116 8.46 -0.81 -3.69
N TYR A 117 7.70 -0.42 -2.67
CA TYR A 117 6.25 -0.64 -2.66
C TYR A 117 5.55 0.24 -3.71
N ALA A 118 5.91 1.52 -3.77
CA ALA A 118 5.30 2.49 -4.67
C ALA A 118 5.75 2.33 -6.13
N CYS A 119 7.03 2.02 -6.35
CA CYS A 119 7.71 2.00 -7.65
C CYS A 119 8.23 0.60 -7.98
N ARG A 120 7.42 -0.42 -7.68
CA ARG A 120 7.83 -1.82 -7.71
C ARG A 120 8.31 -2.28 -9.09
N LYS A 121 7.70 -1.78 -10.17
CA LYS A 121 8.10 -2.10 -11.55
C LYS A 121 9.36 -1.35 -11.93
N THR A 122 9.41 -0.04 -11.67
CA THR A 122 10.57 0.79 -12.00
C THR A 122 11.83 0.34 -11.24
N CYS A 123 11.67 -0.05 -9.96
CA CYS A 123 12.75 -0.65 -9.16
C CYS A 123 13.06 -2.11 -9.53
N LEU A 124 12.45 -2.66 -10.58
CA LEU A 124 12.55 -4.05 -11.02
C LEU A 124 12.23 -5.09 -9.93
N TYR A 125 11.57 -4.67 -8.84
CA TYR A 125 11.34 -5.52 -7.70
C TYR A 125 10.34 -6.61 -8.05
N CYS A 126 9.21 -6.28 -8.70
CA CYS A 126 8.19 -7.26 -9.12
C CYS A 126 8.56 -8.11 -10.33
N MET A 127 9.72 -7.86 -10.96
CA MET A 127 10.23 -8.70 -12.05
C MET A 127 10.94 -9.95 -11.54
N ASP A 128 11.33 -9.97 -10.26
CA ASP A 128 11.82 -11.15 -9.57
C ASP A 128 10.62 -12.01 -9.12
N PRO A 129 10.36 -13.17 -9.76
CA PRO A 129 9.23 -14.04 -9.38
C PRO A 129 9.44 -14.66 -7.99
N TYR A 130 10.65 -14.58 -7.44
CA TYR A 130 11.06 -15.15 -6.16
C TYR A 130 11.24 -14.09 -5.07
N ASN A 131 10.56 -12.94 -5.16
CA ASN A 131 10.60 -11.92 -4.12
C ASN A 131 9.56 -12.16 -3.01
N ASP A 132 9.81 -11.57 -1.83
CA ASP A 132 8.74 -11.37 -0.85
C ASP A 132 8.01 -10.06 -1.19
N VAL A 133 6.69 -10.14 -1.38
CA VAL A 133 5.82 -8.97 -1.49
C VAL A 133 5.44 -8.44 -0.10
N GLY A 134 5.30 -9.36 0.85
CA GLY A 134 4.94 -9.09 2.23
C GLY A 134 6.07 -8.47 3.05
N ASN A 135 5.70 -8.03 4.25
CA ASN A 135 6.65 -7.51 5.21
C ASN A 135 7.62 -8.61 5.69
N GLY A 136 8.91 -8.30 5.83
CA GLY A 136 9.90 -9.29 6.26
C GLY A 136 9.69 -9.85 7.67
N ALA A 137 9.08 -9.10 8.59
CA ALA A 137 8.72 -9.61 9.92
C ALA A 137 7.57 -10.62 9.84
N PHE A 138 6.51 -10.25 9.10
CA PHE A 138 5.37 -11.12 8.79
C PHE A 138 5.85 -12.44 8.16
N CYS A 139 6.63 -12.37 7.09
CA CYS A 139 7.11 -13.57 6.40
C CYS A 139 7.99 -14.47 7.26
N LYS A 140 8.89 -13.89 8.08
CA LYS A 140 9.72 -14.67 9.01
C LYS A 140 8.87 -15.37 10.06
N MET A 141 7.90 -14.69 10.63
CA MET A 141 6.99 -15.25 11.64
C MET A 141 6.21 -16.42 11.04
N HIS A 142 5.64 -16.24 9.85
CA HIS A 142 4.87 -17.28 9.19
C HIS A 142 5.71 -18.49 8.77
N LYS A 143 6.96 -18.28 8.32
CA LYS A 143 7.89 -19.38 8.07
C LYS A 143 8.12 -20.25 9.31
N ILE A 144 8.30 -19.61 10.48
CA ILE A 144 8.51 -20.33 11.75
C ILE A 144 7.26 -21.09 12.17
N SER A 145 6.07 -20.52 11.93
CA SER A 145 4.78 -21.14 12.27
C SER A 145 4.39 -22.33 11.36
N GLY A 146 5.09 -22.54 10.24
CA GLY A 146 4.73 -23.55 9.23
C GLY A 146 3.66 -23.11 8.22
N SER A 147 3.25 -21.84 8.23
CA SER A 147 2.18 -21.32 7.35
C SER A 147 2.56 -21.31 5.86
N CYS A 148 3.84 -21.49 5.52
CA CYS A 148 4.33 -21.57 4.14
C CYS A 148 3.78 -22.77 3.34
N GLU A 149 3.17 -23.76 4.00
CA GLU A 149 2.69 -24.98 3.34
C GLU A 149 1.18 -25.00 3.09
N ASN A 150 0.42 -24.17 3.82
CA ASN A 150 -1.04 -24.30 3.89
C ASN A 150 -1.82 -22.98 3.95
N ASN A 151 -1.14 -21.83 3.94
CA ASN A 151 -1.79 -20.54 3.87
C ASN A 151 -1.46 -19.85 2.55
N GLU A 152 -2.45 -19.76 1.65
CA GLU A 152 -2.28 -19.21 0.29
C GLU A 152 -1.79 -17.76 0.29
N VAL A 153 -2.27 -16.92 1.22
CA VAL A 153 -1.83 -15.53 1.34
C VAL A 153 -0.36 -15.47 1.74
N VAL A 154 0.05 -16.28 2.72
CA VAL A 154 1.47 -16.38 3.13
C VAL A 154 2.33 -16.89 1.99
N ILE A 155 1.91 -17.96 1.30
CA ILE A 155 2.60 -18.54 0.14
C ILE A 155 2.84 -17.45 -0.91
N HIS A 156 1.84 -16.62 -1.19
CA HIS A 156 1.94 -15.57 -2.20
C HIS A 156 2.78 -14.37 -1.74
N MET A 157 2.58 -13.89 -0.51
CA MET A 157 3.30 -12.75 0.06
C MET A 157 4.77 -13.05 0.32
N CYS A 158 5.12 -14.30 0.63
CA CYS A 158 6.39 -14.65 1.23
C CYS A 158 7.19 -15.68 0.42
N LYS A 159 7.07 -15.65 -0.91
CA LYS A 159 7.69 -16.65 -1.81
C LYS A 159 9.17 -16.87 -1.52
N LYS A 160 9.96 -15.79 -1.41
CA LYS A 160 11.40 -15.88 -1.10
C LYS A 160 11.63 -16.53 0.25
N THR A 161 10.92 -16.07 1.27
CA THR A 161 11.10 -16.53 2.64
C THR A 161 10.65 -17.99 2.78
N CYS A 162 9.56 -18.37 2.13
CA CYS A 162 9.02 -19.72 2.11
C CYS A 162 9.75 -20.67 1.13
N ASN A 163 10.75 -20.19 0.39
CA ASN A 163 11.43 -20.93 -0.67
C ASN A 163 10.48 -21.48 -1.75
N ILE A 164 9.48 -20.69 -2.14
CA ILE A 164 8.52 -21.03 -3.19
C ILE A 164 8.99 -20.41 -4.50
N CYS A 165 9.35 -21.25 -5.46
CA CYS A 165 9.72 -20.88 -6.82
C CYS A 165 9.17 -21.91 -7.80
N ASP A 166 8.91 -21.48 -9.03
CA ASP A 166 8.60 -22.41 -10.12
C ASP A 166 9.90 -23.12 -10.54
N GLU A 167 9.82 -24.42 -10.90
CA GLU A 167 10.96 -25.33 -11.14
C GLU A 167 12.00 -24.82 -12.15
N GLU A 168 11.69 -23.82 -12.97
CA GLU A 168 12.59 -23.23 -13.98
C GLU A 168 13.30 -21.94 -13.52
N THR A 169 12.93 -21.40 -12.35
CA THR A 169 13.37 -20.07 -11.88
C THR A 169 14.08 -20.08 -10.51
N CYS A 170 14.25 -21.27 -9.94
CA CYS A 170 15.29 -21.61 -8.97
C CYS A 170 16.40 -22.43 -9.68
#